data_AF-A0A9P5TQ72-F1
#
_entry.id   AF-A0A9P5TQ72-F1
#
_cell.length_a   1.000
_cell.length_b   1.000
_cell.length_c   1.000
_cell.angle_alpha   90.00
_cell.angle_beta   90.00
_cell.angle_gamma   90.00
#
_symmetry.space_group_name_H-M   'P 1'
#
loop_
_entity.id
_entity.type
_entity.pdbx_description
1 polymer ?
#
loop_
_entity_poly.entity_id
_entity_poly.type
_entity_poly.pdbx_seq_one_letter_code
_entity_poly.pdbx_strand_id
1 'polypeptide(L)'
;MNFEADRWSFRRQLSTNQVPQWMTDALAALLARHPNDRLEIVSRESPDVADDTPVWRVRCRDCPGKQYIPGPGETLLNFQVHLKNRQHRRRVKTRLAGLARRL
;
A
#
# COMPACT_ATOMS: atom_id res chain seq x y z
N MET A 1 -5.63 -29.50 36.62
CA MET A 1 -6.10 -28.11 36.80
C MET A 1 -5.17 -27.20 36.02
N ASN A 2 -5.73 -26.62 34.95
CA ASN A 2 -5.39 -25.38 34.21
C ASN A 2 -3.94 -25.17 33.75
N PHE A 3 -3.57 -25.40 32.48
CA PHE A 3 -3.77 -24.58 31.25
C PHE A 3 -3.13 -23.18 31.30
N GLU A 4 -1.88 -23.07 30.83
CA GLU A 4 -1.28 -21.82 30.34
C GLU A 4 -0.87 -22.00 28.88
N ALA A 5 -1.86 -22.04 28.00
CA ALA A 5 -1.68 -22.03 26.56
C ALA A 5 -2.47 -20.84 26.00
N ASP A 6 -2.01 -19.60 26.19
CA ASP A 6 -2.66 -18.42 25.59
C ASP A 6 -1.74 -17.18 25.56
N ARG A 7 -0.58 -17.29 24.91
CA ARG A 7 0.22 -16.10 24.50
C ARG A 7 0.01 -15.72 23.02
N TRP A 8 -1.08 -16.18 22.41
CA TRP A 8 -1.45 -15.87 21.02
C TRP A 8 -2.94 -15.54 20.87
N SER A 9 -3.46 -14.75 21.80
CA SER A 9 -4.85 -14.28 21.75
C SER A 9 -4.89 -12.77 21.98
N PHE A 10 -5.43 -12.06 20.98
CA PHE A 10 -5.98 -10.71 21.09
C PHE A 10 -5.03 -9.50 21.17
N ARG A 11 -4.61 -9.04 19.99
CA ARG A 11 -5.02 -7.70 19.52
C ARG A 11 -5.01 -7.68 17.99
N ARG A 12 -6.10 -8.18 17.39
CA ARG A 12 -6.61 -7.59 16.16
C ARG A 12 -7.12 -6.21 16.55
N GLN A 13 -6.21 -5.29 16.83
CA GLN A 13 -6.55 -3.90 16.96
C GLN A 13 -6.95 -3.48 15.55
N LEU A 14 -8.26 -3.38 15.34
CA LEU A 14 -8.82 -2.57 14.29
C LEU A 14 -8.41 -1.14 14.67
N SER A 15 -7.15 -0.78 14.40
CA SER A 15 -6.72 0.60 14.48
C SER A 15 -7.53 1.32 13.42
N THR A 16 -8.60 2.00 13.86
CA THR A 16 -9.32 3.03 13.12
C THR A 16 -8.40 4.23 12.96
N ASN A 17 -7.24 3.99 12.40
CA ASN A 17 -6.32 5.01 11.96
C ASN A 17 -6.84 5.39 10.58
N GLN A 18 -7.68 6.44 10.55
CA GLN A 18 -8.19 6.93 9.28
C GLN A 18 -7.00 7.30 8.41
N VAL A 19 -6.96 6.73 7.21
CA VAL A 19 -5.95 7.08 6.22
C VAL A 19 -5.97 8.59 6.05
N PRO A 20 -4.83 9.30 6.15
CA PRO A 20 -4.78 10.74 5.98
C PRO A 20 -5.45 11.15 4.67
N GLN A 21 -6.32 12.16 4.73
CA GLN A 21 -7.15 12.56 3.59
C GLN A 21 -6.31 12.87 2.34
N TRP A 22 -5.19 13.60 2.51
CA TRP A 22 -4.27 13.92 1.43
C TRP A 22 -3.72 12.68 0.72
N MET A 23 -3.55 11.57 1.44
CA MET A 23 -3.02 10.33 0.86
C MET A 23 -4.09 9.64 0.01
N THR A 24 -5.33 9.66 0.48
CA THR A 24 -6.50 9.22 -0.28
C THR A 24 -6.66 10.04 -1.56
N ASP A 25 -6.58 11.37 -1.47
CA ASP A 25 -6.70 12.28 -2.62
C ASP A 25 -5.55 12.08 -3.62
N ALA A 26 -4.31 11.96 -3.12
CA ALA A 26 -3.14 11.72 -3.95
C ALA A 26 -3.22 10.36 -4.66
N LEU A 27 -3.70 9.31 -3.97
CA LEU A 27 -3.92 7.99 -4.57
C LEU A 27 -5.01 8.05 -5.65
N ALA A 28 -6.13 8.72 -5.37
CA ALA A 28 -7.21 8.90 -6.34
C ALA A 28 -6.70 9.61 -7.61
N ALA A 29 -5.91 10.67 -7.46
CA ALA A 29 -5.31 11.36 -8.59
C ALA A 29 -4.34 10.48 -9.41
N LEU A 30 -3.60 9.58 -8.76
CA LEU A 30 -2.74 8.61 -9.45
C LEU A 30 -3.55 7.56 -10.21
N LEU A 31 -4.61 7.03 -9.60
CA LEU A 31 -5.48 6.03 -10.23
C LEU A 31 -6.26 6.63 -11.40
N ALA A 32 -6.67 7.90 -11.33
CA ALA A 32 -7.29 8.60 -12.46
C ALA A 32 -6.36 8.69 -13.68
N ARG A 33 -5.05 8.92 -13.46
CA ARG A 33 -4.05 8.94 -14.54
C ARG A 33 -3.61 7.54 -14.99
N HIS A 34 -3.73 6.55 -14.11
CA HIS A 34 -3.28 5.19 -14.32
C HIS A 34 -4.36 4.17 -13.91
N PRO A 35 -5.51 4.13 -14.60
CA PRO A 35 -6.67 3.34 -14.19
C PRO A 35 -6.42 1.83 -14.19
N ASN A 36 -5.43 1.40 -14.96
CA ASN A 36 -5.04 0.00 -15.03
C ASN A 36 -4.10 -0.42 -13.91
N ASP A 37 -3.50 0.50 -13.16
CA ASP A 37 -2.52 0.18 -12.13
C ASP A 37 -3.24 -0.16 -10.82
N ARG A 38 -2.75 -1.17 -10.08
CA ARG A 38 -3.34 -1.59 -8.80
C ARG A 38 -2.49 -1.08 -7.64
N LEU A 39 -2.91 0.04 -7.07
CA LEU A 39 -2.19 0.76 -6.01
C LEU A 39 -2.95 0.69 -4.68
N GLU A 40 -2.22 0.66 -3.57
CA GLU A 40 -2.82 0.58 -2.24
C GLU A 40 -2.04 1.35 -1.19
N ILE A 41 -2.78 1.89 -0.22
CA ILE A 41 -2.23 2.44 1.03
C ILE A 41 -2.21 1.34 2.08
N VAL A 42 -1.13 1.26 2.84
CA VAL A 42 -0.90 0.26 3.88
C VAL A 42 -0.35 0.97 5.10
N SER A 43 -0.95 0.76 6.28
CA SER A 43 -0.34 1.12 7.55
C SER A 43 0.60 0.01 8.02
N ARG A 44 1.72 0.41 8.63
CA ARG A 44 2.49 -0.47 9.51
C ARG A 44 2.59 0.19 10.87
N GLU A 45 2.25 -0.58 11.90
CA GLU A 45 2.58 -0.28 13.28
C GLU A 45 4.09 -0.53 13.42
N SER A 46 4.85 0.49 13.82
CA SER A 46 6.30 0.37 14.00
C SER A 46 6.57 0.26 15.49
N PRO A 47 7.16 -0.83 15.99
CA PRO A 47 7.44 -0.99 17.42
C PRO A 47 8.50 0.01 17.92
N ASP A 48 9.26 0.61 17.00
CA ASP A 48 10.37 1.52 17.30
C ASP A 48 9.95 2.98 17.47
N VAL A 49 8.74 3.35 17.02
CA VAL A 49 8.20 4.70 17.23
C VAL A 49 7.41 4.61 18.53
N ALA A 50 7.93 5.21 19.60
CA ALA A 50 7.30 5.22 20.92
C ALA A 50 5.93 5.91 20.93
N ASP A 51 5.63 6.67 19.87
CA ASP A 51 4.32 7.20 19.55
C ASP A 51 3.53 6.17 18.73
N ASP A 52 2.27 5.90 19.10
CA ASP A 52 1.29 5.08 18.36
C ASP A 52 0.92 5.65 16.96
N THR A 53 1.81 6.45 16.38
CA THR A 53 1.65 7.05 15.06
C THR A 53 1.82 5.96 13.98
N PRO A 54 0.78 5.74 13.15
CA PRO A 54 0.85 4.76 12.07
C PRO A 54 1.85 5.21 11.00
N VAL A 55 2.73 4.31 10.58
CA VAL A 55 3.58 4.58 9.42
C VAL A 55 2.83 4.18 8.16
N TRP A 56 2.33 5.16 7.43
CA TRP A 56 1.63 4.96 6.17
C TRP A 56 2.59 4.76 4.99
N ARG A 57 2.28 3.81 4.11
CA ARG A 57 3.07 3.47 2.92
C ARG A 57 2.16 3.23 1.72
N VAL A 58 2.66 3.48 0.52
CA VAL A 58 1.98 3.12 -0.74
C VAL A 58 2.70 1.96 -1.42
N ARG A 59 1.94 0.96 -1.87
CA ARG A 59 2.45 -0.21 -2.61
C ARG A 59 1.74 -0.41 -3.94
N CYS A 60 2.45 -1.00 -4.90
CA CYS A 60 1.86 -1.48 -6.16
C CYS A 60 1.67 -3.00 -6.08
N ARG A 61 0.45 -3.50 -6.35
CA ARG A 61 0.15 -4.94 -6.36
C ARG A 61 0.78 -5.68 -7.55
N ASP A 62 1.15 -4.98 -8.62
CA ASP A 62 1.85 -5.56 -9.78
C ASP A 62 3.36 -5.67 -9.56
N CYS A 63 3.90 -5.00 -8.54
CA CYS A 63 5.32 -4.95 -8.26
C CYS A 63 5.59 -5.35 -6.80
N PRO A 64 5.70 -6.66 -6.52
CA PRO A 64 6.02 -7.13 -5.17
C PRO A 64 7.37 -6.56 -4.70
N GLY A 65 7.43 -6.18 -3.43
CA GLY A 65 8.64 -5.69 -2.76
C GLY A 65 8.91 -4.18 -2.85
N LYS A 66 8.15 -3.41 -3.63
CA LYS A 66 8.31 -1.94 -3.70
C LYS A 66 7.23 -1.23 -2.89
N GLN A 67 7.59 -0.81 -1.67
CA GLN A 67 6.79 0.06 -0.83
C GLN A 67 7.49 1.41 -0.74
N TYR A 68 6.72 2.49 -0.89
CA TYR A 68 7.25 3.84 -0.81
C TYR A 68 6.73 4.53 0.43
N ILE A 69 7.66 5.17 1.14
CA ILE A 69 7.34 6.15 2.16
C ILE A 69 6.87 7.41 1.42
N PRO A 70 5.74 8.00 1.78
CA PRO A 70 5.31 9.24 1.17
C PRO A 70 6.37 10.32 1.32
N GLY A 71 6.56 11.14 0.29
CA GLY A 71 7.59 12.18 0.32
C GLY A 71 7.24 13.31 1.30
N PRO A 72 8.23 14.15 1.67
CA PRO A 72 7.95 15.40 2.39
C PRO A 72 6.93 16.24 1.60
N GLY A 73 6.05 16.93 2.32
CA GLY A 73 5.01 17.78 1.73
C GLY A 73 3.75 17.02 1.28
N GLU A 74 3.44 15.87 1.89
CA GLU A 74 2.15 15.17 1.69
C GLU A 74 1.89 14.80 0.22
N THR A 75 2.93 14.31 -0.48
CA THR A 75 2.81 13.92 -1.88
C THR A 75 3.26 12.50 -2.18
N LEU A 76 2.73 11.96 -3.29
CA LEU A 76 3.17 10.73 -3.92
C LEU A 76 3.98 10.99 -5.21
N LEU A 77 4.64 12.16 -5.32
CA LEU A 77 5.42 12.52 -6.51
C LEU A 77 6.54 11.50 -6.78
N ASN A 78 7.26 11.08 -5.73
CA ASN A 78 8.32 10.07 -5.83
C ASN A 78 7.81 8.73 -6.37
N PHE A 79 6.54 8.40 -6.10
CA PHE A 79 5.90 7.19 -6.58
C PHE A 79 5.62 7.23 -8.09
N GLN A 80 5.51 8.41 -8.70
CA GLN A 80 5.27 8.53 -10.14
C GLN A 80 6.43 7.99 -10.98
N VAL A 81 7.66 8.05 -10.47
CA VAL A 81 8.82 7.45 -11.14
C VAL A 81 8.66 5.94 -11.26
N HIS A 82 8.12 5.29 -10.22
CA HIS A 82 7.76 3.87 -10.26
C HIS A 82 6.73 3.59 -11.36
N LEU A 83 5.71 4.45 -11.47
CA LEU A 83 4.68 4.33 -12.50
C LEU A 83 5.25 4.51 -13.92
N LYS A 84 6.28 5.33 -14.13
CA LYS A 84 6.92 5.47 -15.45
C LYS A 84 7.89 4.34 -15.79
N ASN A 85 8.25 3.48 -14.82
CA ASN A 85 9.23 2.43 -15.02
C ASN A 85 8.77 1.38 -16.06
N ARG A 86 9.65 1.06 -17.03
CA ARG A 86 9.37 0.09 -18.10
C ARG A 86 9.00 -1.30 -17.58
N GLN A 87 9.63 -1.77 -16.51
CA GLN A 87 9.34 -3.10 -15.93
C GLN A 87 7.94 -3.13 -15.30
N HIS A 88 7.56 -2.07 -14.57
CA HIS A 88 6.19 -1.92 -14.06
C HIS A 88 5.18 -1.99 -15.20
N ARG A 89 5.39 -1.18 -16.25
CA ARG A 89 4.49 -1.15 -17.42
C ARG A 89 4.38 -2.50 -18.12
N ARG A 90 5.48 -3.27 -18.21
CA ARG A 90 5.44 -4.64 -18.73
C ARG A 90 4.58 -5.55 -17.87
N ARG A 91 4.73 -5.51 -16.54
CA ARG A 91 3.95 -6.36 -15.61
C ARG A 91 2.45 -6.04 -15.67
N VAL A 92 2.08 -4.76 -15.70
CA VAL A 92 0.68 -4.33 -15.89
C VAL A 92 0.11 -4.88 -17.20
N LYS A 93 0.83 -4.72 -18.32
CA LYS A 93 0.41 -5.27 -19.63
C LYS A 93 0.26 -6.79 -19.60
N THR A 94 1.20 -7.52 -19.00
CA THR A 94 1.11 -8.99 -18.85
C THR A 94 -0.12 -9.38 -18.06
N ARG A 95 -0.43 -8.70 -16.95
CA ARG A 95 -1.65 -8.95 -16.17
C ARG A 95 -2.90 -8.72 -17.01
N LEU A 96 -3.01 -7.57 -17.70
CA LEU A 96 -4.18 -7.25 -18.51
C LEU A 96 -4.39 -8.27 -19.64
N ALA A 97 -3.32 -8.68 -20.31
CA ALA A 97 -3.37 -9.73 -21.33
C ALA A 97 -3.81 -11.08 -20.76
N GLY A 98 -3.36 -11.42 -19.55
CA GLY A 98 -3.79 -12.64 -18.84
C GLY A 98 -5.25 -12.62 -18.40
N LEU A 99 -5.82 -11.45 -18.10
CA LEU A 99 -7.25 -11.29 -17.80
C LEU A 99 -8.12 -11.46 -19.04
N ALA A 100 -7.71 -10.89 -20.17
CA ALA A 100 -8.43 -11.01 -21.44
C ALA A 100 -8.49 -12.45 -21.98
N ARG A 101 -7.57 -13.33 -21.56
CA ARG A 101 -7.53 -14.75 -21.97
C ARG A 101 -8.36 -15.68 -21.09
N ARG A 102 -8.95 -15.17 -20.01
CA ARG A 102 -9.78 -15.95 -19.06
C ARG A 102 -11.28 -15.70 -19.23
N LEU A 103 -11.63 -14.80 -20.14
CA LEU A 103 -12.99 -14.55 -20.63
C LEU A 103 -13.14 -15.24 -21.98
#